data_AF-A0A7K1V7C3-F1
#
_entry.id   AF-A0A7K1V7C3-F1
#
_cell.length_a   1.000
_cell.length_b   1.000
_cell.length_c   1.000
_cell.angle_alpha   90.00
_cell.angle_beta   90.00
_cell.angle_gamma   90.00
#
_symmetry.space_group_name_H-M   'P 1'
#
loop_
_entity.id
_entity.type
_entity.pdbx_description
1 polymer ?
#
loop_
_entity_poly.entity_id
_entity_poly.type
_entity_poly.pdbx_seq_one_letter_code
_entity_poly.pdbx_strand_id
1 'polypeptide(L)'
;MAILTRHSPRVGGESENRRRVLTAAVIAGAGVAYALWVVEFLLPTRLSLISGFVSEHYVVSQPYHWLFRGGDVVSGVLYLVAAGLVAARWCSGDRLVAGMAVATALFGAATVADAVFVPDCLTTVDPVCERREFAAQVSWHHLAHLGSSVVSQLAAIVAVLALERLATRSGSRLDRMAARTGLIVVVAAGLACVAGYPFGWVGVPQRVQLVTFSLITLGVAWRIGSAAGGEILAGRGRRALPVRGADCDDES
;
A
#
# COMPACT_ATOMS: atom_id res chain seq x y z
N MET A 1 -36.34 6.01 47.72
CA MET A 1 -35.76 6.97 46.76
C MET A 1 -34.60 6.25 46.05
N ALA A 2 -34.91 5.52 44.97
CA ALA A 2 -33.94 4.71 44.23
C ALA A 2 -33.34 5.54 43.10
N ILE A 3 -32.05 5.86 43.20
CA ILE A 3 -31.31 6.58 42.18
C ILE A 3 -30.98 5.58 41.06
N LEU A 4 -31.76 5.64 39.97
CA LEU A 4 -31.45 4.99 38.71
C LEU A 4 -30.23 5.66 38.08
N THR A 5 -29.05 5.06 38.24
CA THR A 5 -27.86 5.43 37.48
C THR A 5 -28.05 5.00 36.03
N ARG A 6 -28.45 5.95 35.18
CA ARG A 6 -28.35 5.80 33.72
C ARG A 6 -26.89 5.50 33.36
N HIS A 7 -26.62 4.28 32.91
CA HIS A 7 -25.42 3.99 32.13
C HIS A 7 -25.54 4.74 30.80
N SER A 8 -24.92 5.90 30.71
CA SER A 8 -24.67 6.54 29.41
C SER A 8 -23.74 5.62 28.61
N PRO A 9 -24.10 5.20 27.38
CA PRO A 9 -23.19 4.46 26.53
C PRO A 9 -21.93 5.29 26.29
N ARG A 10 -20.76 4.63 26.29
CA ARG A 10 -19.45 5.25 26.05
C ARG A 10 -19.40 5.78 24.61
N VAL A 11 -19.89 7.01 24.38
CA VAL A 11 -19.90 7.69 23.06
C VAL A 11 -18.49 7.75 22.42
N GLY A 12 -17.43 7.73 23.23
CA GLY A 12 -16.04 7.61 22.77
C GLY A 12 -15.66 6.25 22.18
N GLY A 13 -16.27 5.15 22.64
CA GLY A 13 -15.94 3.80 22.17
C GLY A 13 -16.52 3.47 20.80
N GLU A 14 -17.75 3.90 20.53
CA GLU A 14 -18.43 3.64 19.26
C GLU A 14 -17.84 4.46 18.11
N SER A 15 -17.49 5.73 18.35
CA SER A 15 -16.85 6.60 17.36
C SER A 15 -15.45 6.12 17.00
N GLU A 16 -14.65 5.71 17.98
CA GLU A 16 -13.32 5.13 17.76
C GLU A 16 -13.40 3.80 17.00
N ASN A 17 -14.34 2.92 17.37
CA ASN A 17 -14.57 1.68 16.64
C ASN A 17 -15.00 1.91 15.18
N ARG A 18 -15.95 2.84 14.95
CA ARG A 18 -16.39 3.21 13.60
C ARG A 18 -15.24 3.74 12.75
N ARG A 19 -14.40 4.61 13.31
CA ARG A 19 -13.22 5.13 12.62
C ARG A 19 -12.22 4.01 12.31
N ARG A 20 -12.02 3.03 13.20
CA ARG A 20 -11.11 1.90 12.96
C ARG A 20 -11.59 1.02 11.83
N VAL A 21 -12.88 0.65 11.85
CA VAL A 21 -13.53 -0.12 10.79
C VAL A 21 -13.42 0.62 9.46
N LEU A 22 -13.66 1.93 9.45
CA LEU A 22 -13.48 2.77 8.26
C LEU A 22 -12.02 2.71 7.74
N THR A 23 -11.03 2.88 8.61
CA THR A 23 -9.62 2.80 8.21
C THR A 23 -9.25 1.42 7.67
N ALA A 24 -9.69 0.35 8.32
CA ALA A 24 -9.49 -1.01 7.82
C ALA A 24 -10.15 -1.22 6.45
N ALA A 25 -11.39 -0.73 6.27
CA ALA A 25 -12.12 -0.83 5.02
C ALA A 25 -11.45 -0.05 3.88
N VAL A 26 -10.95 1.17 4.15
CA VAL A 26 -10.20 1.97 3.17
C VAL A 26 -8.91 1.27 2.76
N ILE A 27 -8.14 0.76 3.72
CA ILE A 27 -6.89 0.02 3.43
C ILE A 27 -7.19 -1.27 2.67
N ALA A 28 -8.24 -2.02 3.05
CA ALA A 28 -8.66 -3.21 2.33
C ALA A 28 -9.07 -2.88 0.89
N GLY A 29 -9.85 -1.81 0.71
CA GLY A 29 -10.24 -1.30 -0.61
C GLY A 29 -9.03 -0.94 -1.47
N ALA A 30 -8.01 -0.28 -0.90
CA ALA A 30 -6.77 0.02 -1.59
C ALA A 30 -6.08 -1.27 -2.09
N GLY A 31 -5.91 -2.26 -1.21
CA GLY A 31 -5.30 -3.54 -1.56
C GLY A 31 -6.08 -4.34 -2.62
N VAL A 32 -7.41 -4.34 -2.56
CA VAL A 32 -8.26 -5.01 -3.57
C VAL A 32 -8.22 -4.28 -4.91
N ALA A 33 -8.31 -2.94 -4.90
CA ALA A 33 -8.22 -2.14 -6.12
C ALA A 33 -6.85 -2.28 -6.79
N TYR A 34 -5.77 -2.31 -5.99
CA TYR A 34 -4.42 -2.55 -6.48
C TYR A 34 -4.25 -3.95 -7.07
N ALA A 35 -5.00 -4.94 -6.58
CA ALA A 35 -4.98 -6.30 -7.11
C ALA A 35 -5.82 -6.48 -8.40
N LEU A 36 -6.43 -5.43 -8.93
CA LEU A 36 -7.31 -5.54 -10.11
C LEU A 36 -6.58 -6.05 -11.35
N TRP A 37 -5.26 -5.90 -11.44
CA TRP A 37 -4.45 -6.49 -12.52
C TRP A 37 -4.57 -8.01 -12.61
N VAL A 38 -4.92 -8.72 -11.53
CA VAL A 38 -5.13 -10.19 -11.53
C VAL A 38 -6.25 -10.59 -12.50
N VAL A 39 -7.14 -9.67 -12.85
CA VAL A 39 -8.18 -9.91 -13.86
C VAL A 39 -7.58 -10.20 -15.25
N GLU A 40 -6.30 -9.90 -15.49
CA GLU A 40 -5.59 -10.26 -16.73
C GLU A 40 -5.61 -11.76 -17.03
N PHE A 41 -5.69 -12.63 -16.02
CA PHE A 41 -5.74 -14.08 -16.19
C PHE A 41 -7.10 -14.58 -16.71
N LEU A 42 -8.12 -13.72 -16.63
CA LEU A 42 -9.50 -14.04 -17.05
C LEU A 42 -9.89 -13.32 -18.35
N LEU A 43 -9.19 -12.23 -18.66
CA LEU A 43 -9.45 -11.44 -19.85
C LEU A 43 -8.51 -11.87 -21.00
N PRO A 44 -8.96 -11.77 -22.26
CA PRO A 44 -8.10 -11.97 -23.42
C PRO A 44 -7.15 -10.77 -23.58
N THR A 45 -6.20 -10.66 -22.66
CA THR A 45 -5.11 -9.70 -22.75
C THR A 45 -4.09 -10.20 -23.77
N ARG A 46 -3.52 -9.30 -24.58
CA ARG A 46 -2.52 -9.67 -25.61
C ARG A 46 -1.09 -9.61 -25.05
N LEU A 47 -0.97 -9.51 -23.74
CA LEU A 47 0.28 -9.26 -23.06
C LEU A 47 0.87 -10.57 -22.53
N SER A 48 2.17 -10.75 -22.71
CA SER A 48 2.89 -11.91 -22.19
C SER A 48 3.01 -11.83 -20.67
N LEU A 49 2.61 -12.89 -19.96
CA LEU A 49 2.76 -12.99 -18.50
C LEU A 49 4.21 -13.07 -18.03
N ILE A 50 5.11 -13.48 -18.94
CA ILE A 50 6.53 -13.67 -18.64
C ILE A 50 7.32 -12.42 -18.97
N SER A 51 7.14 -11.89 -20.18
CA SER A 51 7.98 -10.81 -20.71
C SER A 51 7.36 -9.43 -20.56
N GLY A 52 6.04 -9.32 -20.44
CA GLY A 52 5.34 -8.03 -20.39
C GLY A 52 5.19 -7.50 -18.98
N PHE A 53 5.41 -6.19 -18.83
CA PHE A 53 5.11 -5.50 -17.58
C PHE A 53 3.60 -5.32 -17.42
N VAL A 54 3.05 -5.53 -16.22
CA VAL A 54 1.65 -5.25 -15.91
C VAL A 54 1.25 -3.81 -16.24
N SER A 55 2.17 -2.85 -16.09
CA SER A 55 1.94 -1.44 -16.48
C SER A 55 1.77 -1.23 -17.99
N GLU A 56 2.20 -2.17 -18.83
CA GLU A 56 1.97 -2.11 -20.28
C GLU A 56 0.50 -2.28 -20.65
N HIS A 57 -0.34 -2.81 -19.75
CA HIS A 57 -1.80 -2.76 -19.92
C HIS A 57 -2.33 -1.33 -20.02
N TYR A 58 -1.57 -0.31 -19.60
CA TYR A 58 -2.01 1.09 -19.63
C TYR A 58 -1.92 1.71 -21.02
N VAL A 59 -1.09 1.14 -21.89
CA VAL A 59 -0.93 1.61 -23.27
C VAL A 59 -2.29 1.63 -23.96
N VAL A 60 -2.64 2.75 -24.59
CA VAL A 60 -3.99 2.99 -25.15
C VAL A 60 -4.43 1.93 -26.17
N SER A 61 -3.47 1.31 -26.87
CA SER A 61 -3.73 0.24 -27.83
C SER A 61 -4.06 -1.11 -27.18
N GLN A 62 -3.88 -1.27 -25.86
CA GLN A 62 -4.23 -2.50 -25.16
C GLN A 62 -5.73 -2.62 -24.89
N PRO A 63 -6.29 -3.84 -24.98
CA PRO A 63 -7.66 -4.08 -24.56
C PRO A 63 -7.78 -3.88 -23.04
N TYR A 64 -8.92 -3.36 -22.60
CA TYR A 64 -9.23 -3.13 -21.18
C TYR A 64 -8.27 -2.18 -20.44
N HIS A 65 -7.47 -1.35 -21.14
CA HIS A 65 -6.52 -0.43 -20.51
C HIS A 65 -7.16 0.48 -19.45
N TRP A 66 -8.40 0.92 -19.68
CA TRP A 66 -9.15 1.75 -18.73
C TRP A 66 -9.47 1.03 -17.42
N LEU A 67 -9.64 -0.30 -17.45
CA LEU A 67 -9.94 -1.11 -16.27
C LEU A 67 -8.72 -1.13 -15.36
N PHE A 68 -7.56 -1.49 -15.92
CA PHE A 68 -6.30 -1.58 -15.17
C PHE A 68 -5.87 -0.20 -14.64
N ARG A 69 -5.94 0.84 -15.47
CA ARG A 69 -5.68 2.22 -15.04
C ARG A 69 -6.65 2.68 -13.96
N GLY A 70 -7.94 2.38 -14.12
CA GLY A 70 -8.98 2.74 -13.15
C GLY A 70 -8.73 2.09 -11.79
N GLY A 71 -8.32 0.83 -11.76
CA GLY A 71 -7.94 0.12 -10.54
C GLY A 71 -6.81 0.82 -9.78
N ASP A 72 -5.75 1.19 -10.50
CA ASP A 72 -4.59 1.86 -9.89
C ASP A 72 -4.91 3.30 -9.44
N VAL A 73 -5.72 4.05 -10.19
CA VAL A 73 -6.20 5.37 -9.75
C VAL A 73 -7.01 5.24 -8.45
N VAL A 74 -7.98 4.32 -8.40
CA VAL A 74 -8.80 4.09 -7.19
C VAL A 74 -7.92 3.66 -6.02
N SER A 75 -7.00 2.72 -6.26
CA SER A 75 -6.05 2.24 -5.27
C SER A 75 -5.20 3.38 -4.69
N GLY A 76 -4.56 4.18 -5.55
CA GLY A 76 -3.70 5.27 -5.13
C GLY A 76 -4.45 6.35 -4.34
N VAL A 77 -5.68 6.69 -4.73
CA VAL A 77 -6.55 7.58 -3.96
C VAL A 77 -6.87 6.99 -2.58
N LEU A 78 -7.18 5.70 -2.49
CA LEU A 78 -7.45 5.03 -1.22
C LEU A 78 -6.20 4.97 -0.32
N TYR A 79 -5.00 4.82 -0.87
CA TYR A 79 -3.76 4.95 -0.10
C TYR A 79 -3.54 6.36 0.44
N LEU A 80 -3.85 7.40 -0.33
CA LEU A 80 -3.81 8.79 0.14
C LEU A 80 -4.80 9.03 1.29
N VAL A 81 -6.03 8.52 1.15
CA VAL A 81 -7.03 8.59 2.22
C VAL A 81 -6.59 7.80 3.45
N ALA A 82 -6.04 6.60 3.28
CA ALA A 82 -5.51 5.79 4.37
C ALA A 82 -4.39 6.52 5.12
N ALA A 83 -3.45 7.11 4.39
CA ALA A 83 -2.36 7.91 4.97
C ALA A 83 -2.91 9.10 5.77
N GLY A 84 -3.90 9.82 5.23
CA GLY A 84 -4.59 10.91 5.93
C GLY A 84 -5.31 10.45 7.21
N LEU A 85 -5.99 9.30 7.17
CA LEU A 85 -6.68 8.72 8.32
C LEU A 85 -5.71 8.25 9.42
N VAL A 86 -4.52 7.80 9.05
CA VAL A 86 -3.45 7.44 9.98
C VAL A 86 -2.81 8.71 10.57
N ALA A 87 -2.52 9.71 9.73
CA ALA A 87 -1.94 10.98 10.16
C ALA A 87 -2.86 11.78 11.09
N ALA A 88 -4.17 11.80 10.81
CA ALA A 88 -5.17 12.46 11.65
C ALA A 88 -5.32 11.84 13.05
N ARG A 89 -4.76 10.64 13.28
CA ARG A 89 -4.71 9.99 14.60
C ARG A 89 -3.37 10.19 15.32
N TRP A 90 -2.40 10.86 14.70
CA TRP A 90 -1.12 11.11 15.36
C TRP A 90 -1.15 12.29 16.28
N CYS A 91 -1.24 11.99 17.57
CA CYS A 91 -0.82 12.88 18.65
C CYS A 91 0.44 12.39 19.37
N SER A 92 1.02 11.25 18.97
CA SER A 92 2.02 10.53 19.78
C SER A 92 3.50 10.81 19.45
N GLY A 93 3.80 11.67 18.47
CA GLY A 93 5.18 12.03 18.11
C GLY A 93 6.05 10.89 17.56
N ASP A 94 5.48 9.71 17.26
CA ASP A 94 6.26 8.57 16.78
C ASP A 94 6.67 8.75 15.30
N ARG A 95 7.93 9.15 15.11
CA ARG A 95 8.56 9.38 13.81
C ARG A 95 8.49 8.18 12.87
N LEU A 96 8.41 6.95 13.39
CA LEU A 96 8.34 5.75 12.56
C LEU A 96 6.98 5.63 11.88
N VAL A 97 5.91 5.83 12.65
CA VAL A 97 4.56 5.85 12.10
C VAL A 97 4.47 7.05 11.16
N ALA A 98 4.98 8.24 11.57
CA ALA A 98 5.09 9.45 10.73
C ALA A 98 5.63 9.17 9.32
N GLY A 99 6.81 8.55 9.27
CA GLY A 99 7.45 8.15 8.02
C GLY A 99 6.64 7.13 7.23
N MET A 100 5.96 6.18 7.90
CA MET A 100 5.11 5.19 7.23
C MET A 100 3.93 5.84 6.49
N ALA A 101 3.18 6.78 7.10
CA ALA A 101 2.07 7.39 6.35
C ALA A 101 2.56 8.35 5.26
N VAL A 102 3.69 9.05 5.45
CA VAL A 102 4.29 9.84 4.36
C VAL A 102 4.71 8.94 3.19
N ALA A 103 5.37 7.81 3.47
CA ALA A 103 5.74 6.84 2.45
C ALA A 103 4.50 6.23 1.76
N THR A 104 3.44 5.94 2.53
CA THR A 104 2.16 5.44 1.99
C THR A 104 1.47 6.49 1.11
N ALA A 105 1.49 7.76 1.51
CA ALA A 105 0.95 8.86 0.71
C ALA A 105 1.74 9.05 -0.59
N LEU A 106 3.08 8.99 -0.51
CA LEU A 106 3.94 9.07 -1.69
C LEU A 106 3.72 7.88 -2.64
N PHE A 107 3.54 6.68 -2.09
CA PHE A 107 3.17 5.50 -2.86
C PHE A 107 1.84 5.73 -3.59
N GLY A 108 0.78 6.11 -2.87
CA GLY A 108 -0.53 6.37 -3.47
C GLY A 108 -0.49 7.46 -4.55
N ALA A 109 0.20 8.58 -4.30
CA ALA A 109 0.36 9.65 -5.29
C ALA A 109 1.11 9.18 -6.53
N ALA A 110 2.19 8.41 -6.34
CA ALA A 110 2.97 7.87 -7.44
C ALA A 110 2.17 6.83 -8.25
N THR A 111 1.37 5.98 -7.60
CA THR A 111 0.47 5.04 -8.30
C THR A 111 -0.59 5.76 -9.12
N VAL A 112 -1.19 6.85 -8.61
CA VAL A 112 -2.11 7.69 -9.41
C VAL A 112 -1.38 8.29 -10.61
N ALA A 113 -0.19 8.85 -10.40
CA ALA A 113 0.62 9.43 -11.47
C ALA A 113 0.94 8.37 -12.54
N ASP A 114 1.30 7.16 -12.12
CA ASP A 114 1.63 6.03 -13.00
C ASP A 114 0.46 5.62 -13.91
N ALA A 115 -0.76 5.62 -13.38
CA ALA A 115 -1.97 5.31 -14.16
C ALA A 115 -2.47 6.47 -15.03
N VAL A 116 -2.15 7.72 -14.65
CA VAL A 116 -2.53 8.93 -15.39
C VAL A 116 -1.56 9.21 -16.53
N PHE A 117 -0.26 9.08 -16.29
CA PHE A 117 0.79 9.23 -17.29
C PHE A 117 0.94 7.90 -18.04
N VAL A 118 0.43 7.86 -19.27
CA VAL A 118 0.34 6.63 -20.05
C VAL A 118 1.62 6.41 -20.86
N PRO A 119 2.17 5.18 -20.91
CA PRO A 119 3.27 4.86 -21.80
C PRO A 119 2.86 4.94 -23.28
N ASP A 120 3.76 5.44 -24.11
CA ASP A 120 3.52 5.61 -25.56
C ASP A 120 3.28 4.27 -26.29
N CYS A 121 3.95 3.21 -25.84
CA CYS A 121 4.04 1.93 -26.54
C CYS A 121 4.52 0.82 -25.60
N LEU A 122 4.49 -0.42 -26.09
CA LEU A 122 4.89 -1.63 -25.38
C LEU A 122 6.40 -1.83 -25.53
N THR A 123 7.17 -1.54 -24.49
CA THR A 123 8.64 -1.56 -24.56
C THR A 123 9.20 -2.97 -24.54
N THR A 124 8.45 -3.93 -24.00
CA THR A 124 8.81 -5.36 -23.97
C THR A 124 8.48 -6.11 -25.28
N VAL A 125 7.80 -5.44 -26.22
CA VAL A 125 7.35 -6.04 -27.49
C VAL A 125 7.85 -5.27 -28.70
N ASP A 126 7.86 -3.94 -28.67
CA ASP A 126 8.29 -3.09 -29.78
C ASP A 126 9.75 -2.62 -29.62
N PRO A 127 10.70 -3.17 -30.41
CA PRO A 127 12.11 -2.80 -30.30
C PRO A 127 12.40 -1.36 -30.75
N VAL A 128 11.51 -0.72 -31.52
CA VAL A 128 11.63 0.71 -31.85
C VAL A 128 11.27 1.55 -30.62
N CYS A 129 10.21 1.16 -29.91
CA CYS A 129 9.80 1.79 -28.65
C CYS A 129 10.92 1.69 -27.61
N GLU A 130 11.45 0.48 -27.41
CA GLU A 130 12.55 0.23 -26.48
C GLU A 130 13.76 1.12 -26.76
N ARG A 131 14.22 1.19 -28.02
CA ARG A 131 15.36 2.05 -28.38
C ARG A 131 15.09 3.53 -28.14
N ARG A 132 13.86 4.00 -28.37
CA ARG A 132 13.47 5.38 -28.07
C ARG A 132 13.47 5.64 -26.58
N GLU A 133 12.98 4.70 -25.77
CA GLU A 133 13.01 4.82 -24.31
C GLU A 133 14.46 4.96 -23.81
N PHE A 134 15.36 4.07 -24.23
CA PHE A 134 16.78 4.13 -23.86
C PHE A 134 17.48 5.41 -24.32
N ALA A 135 17.07 5.99 -25.45
CA ALA A 135 17.57 7.26 -25.93
C ALA A 135 16.86 8.48 -25.32
N ALA A 136 15.91 8.29 -24.40
CA ALA A 136 15.03 9.33 -23.86
C ALA A 136 14.29 10.14 -24.96
N GLN A 137 13.94 9.48 -26.06
CA GLN A 137 13.22 10.02 -27.22
C GLN A 137 11.72 9.62 -27.23
N VAL A 138 11.18 9.34 -26.05
CA VAL A 138 9.75 9.09 -25.80
C VAL A 138 9.06 10.36 -25.31
N SER A 139 7.72 10.34 -25.24
CA SER A 139 6.96 11.49 -24.76
C SER A 139 7.24 11.79 -23.29
N TRP A 140 6.93 13.02 -22.86
CA TRP A 140 7.03 13.40 -21.45
C TRP A 140 6.07 12.58 -20.57
N HIS A 141 4.92 12.14 -21.09
CA HIS A 141 4.01 11.23 -20.38
C HIS A 141 4.67 9.87 -20.13
N HIS A 142 5.36 9.31 -21.12
CA HIS A 142 6.11 8.08 -20.95
C HIS A 142 7.20 8.23 -19.88
N LEU A 143 7.98 9.31 -19.92
CA LEU A 143 9.02 9.57 -18.90
C LEU A 143 8.42 9.75 -17.50
N ALA A 144 7.28 10.45 -17.40
CA ALA A 144 6.57 10.63 -16.14
C ALA A 144 6.08 9.31 -15.56
N HIS A 145 5.60 8.39 -16.41
CA HIS A 145 5.25 7.01 -16.02
C HIS A 145 6.45 6.24 -15.45
N LEU A 146 7.59 6.24 -16.15
CA LEU A 146 8.81 5.57 -15.65
C LEU A 146 9.26 6.16 -14.30
N GLY A 147 9.23 7.49 -14.18
CA GLY A 147 9.57 8.19 -12.95
C GLY A 147 8.63 7.84 -11.80
N SER A 148 7.30 7.83 -12.03
CA SER A 148 6.32 7.45 -11.02
C SER A 148 6.43 5.98 -10.61
N SER A 149 6.76 5.08 -11.54
CA SER A 149 7.04 3.69 -11.26
C SER A 149 8.22 3.52 -10.29
N VAL A 150 9.32 4.25 -10.50
CA VAL A 150 10.47 4.23 -9.57
C VAL A 150 10.10 4.82 -8.20
N VAL A 151 9.39 5.95 -8.17
CA VAL A 151 8.97 6.59 -6.91
C VAL A 151 8.02 5.70 -6.13
N SER A 152 7.03 5.09 -6.79
CA SER A 152 6.08 4.17 -6.16
C SER A 152 6.81 2.96 -5.57
N GLN A 153 7.73 2.35 -6.32
CA GLN A 153 8.58 1.26 -5.86
C GLN A 153 9.35 1.61 -4.58
N LEU A 154 10.05 2.75 -4.57
CA LEU A 154 10.87 3.16 -3.42
C LEU A 154 9.99 3.51 -2.21
N ALA A 155 8.89 4.24 -2.44
CA ALA A 155 7.95 4.60 -1.40
C ALA A 155 7.32 3.36 -0.74
N ALA A 156 6.95 2.36 -1.54
CA ALA A 156 6.42 1.09 -1.04
C ALA A 156 7.46 0.33 -0.20
N ILE A 157 8.73 0.27 -0.62
CA ILE A 157 9.80 -0.34 0.17
C ILE A 157 9.95 0.36 1.52
N VAL A 158 9.94 1.69 1.54
CA VAL A 158 10.03 2.47 2.79
C VAL A 158 8.83 2.21 3.70
N ALA A 159 7.61 2.14 3.15
CA ALA A 159 6.41 1.85 3.91
C ALA A 159 6.45 0.43 4.52
N VAL A 160 6.84 -0.58 3.74
CA VAL A 160 6.97 -1.98 4.20
C VAL A 160 8.10 -2.13 5.22
N LEU A 161 9.22 -1.41 5.05
CA LEU A 161 10.29 -1.36 6.04
C LEU A 161 9.82 -0.74 7.35
N ALA A 162 9.04 0.34 7.30
CA ALA A 162 8.46 0.94 8.49
C ALA A 162 7.48 -0.01 9.18
N LEU A 163 6.68 -0.75 8.40
CA LEU A 163 5.80 -1.81 8.91
C LEU A 163 6.58 -2.95 9.58
N GLU A 164 7.69 -3.41 9.01
CA GLU A 164 8.56 -4.42 9.63
C GLU A 164 9.14 -3.93 10.96
N ARG A 165 9.57 -2.66 11.01
CA ARG A 165 10.04 -2.03 12.26
C ARG A 165 8.93 -1.89 13.30
N LEU A 166 7.70 -1.60 12.89
CA LEU A 166 6.56 -1.56 13.82
C LEU A 166 6.23 -2.96 14.33
N ALA A 167 6.20 -3.96 13.44
CA ALA A 167 5.99 -5.35 13.81
C ALA A 167 7.08 -5.87 14.76
N THR A 168 8.33 -5.45 14.58
CA THR A 168 9.43 -5.82 15.49
C THR A 168 9.32 -5.17 16.86
N ARG A 169 8.81 -3.94 16.92
CA ARG A 169 8.66 -3.17 18.15
C ARG A 169 7.48 -3.61 19.02
N SER A 170 6.35 -3.99 18.42
CA SER A 170 5.10 -4.26 19.16
C SER A 170 4.25 -5.42 18.62
N GLY A 171 4.64 -6.07 17.52
CA GLY A 171 3.88 -7.14 16.89
C GLY A 171 4.16 -8.55 17.43
N SER A 172 3.30 -9.49 17.06
CA SER A 172 3.51 -10.92 17.34
C SER A 172 4.70 -11.48 16.54
N ARG A 173 5.18 -12.69 16.88
CA ARG A 173 6.20 -13.37 16.08
C ARG A 173 5.77 -13.55 14.62
N LEU A 174 4.48 -13.83 14.39
CA LEU A 174 3.91 -13.98 13.06
C LEU A 174 3.91 -12.65 12.29
N ASP A 175 3.59 -11.53 12.95
CA ASP A 175 3.64 -10.19 12.33
C ASP A 175 5.04 -9.86 11.85
N ARG A 176 6.04 -10.12 12.69
CA ARG A 176 7.46 -9.89 12.35
C ARG A 176 7.89 -10.73 11.16
N MET A 177 7.55 -12.02 11.17
CA MET A 177 7.91 -12.93 10.09
C MET A 177 7.22 -12.52 8.79
N ALA A 178 5.92 -12.23 8.82
CA ALA A 178 5.16 -11.82 7.65
C ALA A 178 5.69 -10.50 7.06
N ALA A 179 5.91 -9.47 7.88
CA ALA A 179 6.42 -8.19 7.41
C ALA A 179 7.85 -8.30 6.85
N ARG A 180 8.72 -9.09 7.50
CA ARG A 180 10.09 -9.33 7.02
C ARG A 180 10.12 -10.14 5.72
N THR A 181 9.34 -11.20 5.62
CA THR A 181 9.22 -11.98 4.38
C THR A 181 8.66 -11.10 3.26
N GLY A 182 7.62 -10.31 3.53
CA GLY A 182 7.07 -9.35 2.58
C GLY A 182 8.12 -8.35 2.08
N LEU A 183 8.91 -7.77 2.99
CA LEU A 183 10.00 -6.86 2.63
C LEU A 183 11.05 -7.53 1.74
N ILE A 184 11.49 -8.75 2.09
CA ILE A 184 12.47 -9.51 1.31
C ILE A 184 11.93 -9.79 -0.08
N VAL A 185 10.68 -10.25 -0.20
CA VAL A 185 10.06 -10.57 -1.48
C VAL A 185 9.92 -9.32 -2.35
N VAL A 186 9.45 -8.20 -1.80
CA VAL A 186 9.32 -6.94 -2.55
C VAL A 186 10.67 -6.47 -3.10
N VAL A 187 11.72 -6.47 -2.26
CA VAL A 187 13.05 -6.03 -2.68
C VAL A 187 13.65 -6.99 -3.71
N ALA A 188 13.57 -8.29 -3.46
CA ALA A 188 14.10 -9.31 -4.37
C ALA A 188 13.38 -9.30 -5.72
N ALA A 189 12.05 -9.15 -5.72
CA ALA A 189 11.26 -9.06 -6.93
C ALA A 189 11.55 -7.78 -7.73
N GLY A 190 11.70 -6.63 -7.07
CA GLY A 190 12.10 -5.38 -7.74
C GLY A 190 13.48 -5.50 -8.39
N LEU A 191 14.47 -6.07 -7.67
CA LEU A 191 15.80 -6.36 -8.23
C LEU A 191 15.72 -7.36 -9.39
N ALA A 192 14.87 -8.37 -9.29
CA ALA A 192 14.66 -9.36 -10.34
C ALA A 192 13.97 -8.75 -11.58
N CYS A 193 13.12 -7.73 -11.44
CA CYS A 193 12.61 -6.98 -12.59
C CYS A 193 13.75 -6.29 -13.35
N VAL A 194 14.64 -5.60 -12.63
CA VAL A 194 15.80 -4.93 -13.26
C VAL A 194 16.73 -5.94 -13.92
N ALA A 195 17.07 -7.02 -13.21
CA ALA A 195 17.94 -8.06 -13.72
C ALA A 195 17.32 -8.86 -14.87
N GLY A 196 16.00 -9.03 -14.87
CA GLY A 196 15.24 -9.82 -15.85
C GLY A 196 14.87 -9.08 -17.12
N TYR A 197 14.98 -7.75 -17.14
CA TYR A 197 14.71 -6.91 -18.31
C TYR A 197 15.45 -7.36 -19.57
N PRO A 198 16.79 -7.47 -19.58
CA PRO A 198 17.52 -7.88 -20.79
C PRO A 198 17.24 -9.33 -21.24
N PHE A 199 16.60 -10.13 -20.40
CA PHE A 199 16.32 -11.55 -20.67
C PHE A 199 14.82 -11.81 -20.94
N GLY A 200 13.98 -10.76 -20.95
CA GLY A 200 12.56 -10.88 -21.31
C GLY A 200 11.71 -11.65 -20.30
N TRP A 201 12.03 -11.62 -18.99
CA TRP A 201 11.23 -12.28 -17.96
C TRP A 201 10.73 -11.35 -16.84
N VAL A 202 10.68 -10.04 -17.09
CA VAL A 202 10.27 -9.01 -16.11
C VAL A 202 8.86 -9.15 -15.57
N GLY A 203 7.97 -9.76 -16.35
CA GLY A 203 6.57 -9.90 -16.00
C GLY A 203 6.35 -10.79 -14.79
N VAL A 204 7.17 -11.83 -14.60
CA VAL A 204 7.07 -12.75 -13.47
C VAL A 204 7.39 -12.06 -12.14
N PRO A 205 8.59 -11.47 -11.93
CA PRO A 205 8.92 -10.83 -10.67
C PRO A 205 8.00 -9.64 -10.38
N GLN A 206 7.57 -8.87 -11.39
CA GLN A 206 6.65 -7.77 -11.16
C GLN A 206 5.30 -8.27 -10.59
N ARG A 207 4.72 -9.34 -11.14
CA ARG A 207 3.48 -9.92 -10.63
C ARG A 207 3.63 -10.44 -9.19
N VAL A 208 4.73 -11.12 -8.90
CA VAL A 208 5.07 -11.55 -7.52
C VAL A 208 5.08 -10.36 -6.57
N GLN A 209 5.66 -9.26 -7.01
CA GLN A 209 5.75 -8.04 -6.24
C GLN A 209 4.37 -7.40 -5.99
N LEU A 210 3.54 -7.27 -7.02
CA LEU A 210 2.21 -6.67 -6.93
C LEU A 210 1.27 -7.50 -6.04
N VAL A 211 1.34 -8.84 -6.13
CA VAL A 211 0.63 -9.74 -5.19
C VAL A 211 1.08 -9.47 -3.77
N THR A 212 2.40 -9.38 -3.56
CA THR A 212 2.96 -9.18 -2.22
C THR A 212 2.51 -7.85 -1.61
N PHE A 213 2.51 -6.75 -2.36
CA PHE A 213 1.97 -5.47 -1.88
C PHE A 213 0.49 -5.53 -1.51
N SER A 214 -0.31 -6.20 -2.34
CA SER A 214 -1.75 -6.39 -2.10
C SER A 214 -1.97 -7.20 -0.81
N LEU A 215 -1.24 -8.31 -0.64
CA LEU A 215 -1.32 -9.16 0.56
C LEU A 215 -0.86 -8.46 1.83
N ILE A 216 0.23 -7.68 1.78
CA ILE A 216 0.69 -6.87 2.91
C ILE A 216 -0.41 -5.87 3.31
N THR A 217 -0.98 -5.18 2.34
CA THR A 217 -2.03 -4.16 2.56
C THR A 217 -3.28 -4.79 3.17
N LEU A 218 -3.74 -5.92 2.63
CA LEU A 218 -4.87 -6.68 3.17
C LEU A 218 -4.57 -7.23 4.57
N GLY A 219 -3.34 -7.67 4.82
CA GLY A 219 -2.89 -8.11 6.14
C GLY A 219 -2.95 -6.99 7.17
N VAL A 220 -2.51 -5.78 6.82
CA VAL A 220 -2.62 -4.58 7.68
C VAL A 220 -4.09 -4.24 7.94
N ALA A 221 -4.93 -4.23 6.90
CA ALA A 221 -6.36 -3.98 7.05
C ALA A 221 -7.03 -5.00 7.99
N TRP A 222 -6.72 -6.29 7.79
CA TRP A 222 -7.24 -7.37 8.63
C TRP A 222 -6.82 -7.18 10.09
N ARG A 223 -5.56 -6.85 10.36
CA ARG A 223 -5.08 -6.61 11.74
C ARG A 223 -5.76 -5.42 12.42
N ILE A 224 -6.02 -4.34 11.67
CA ILE A 224 -6.73 -3.17 12.20
C ILE A 224 -8.20 -3.54 12.50
N GLY A 225 -8.84 -4.34 11.64
CA GLY A 225 -10.23 -4.78 11.81
C GLY A 225 -10.43 -5.87 12.86
N SER A 226 -9.49 -6.81 12.98
CA SER A 226 -9.59 -7.98 13.87
C SER A 226 -9.30 -7.68 15.33
N ALA A 227 -8.75 -6.51 15.64
CA ALA A 227 -8.49 -6.05 17.00
C ALA A 227 -9.77 -5.95 17.89
N ALA A 228 -10.96 -6.23 17.34
CA ALA A 228 -12.24 -6.21 18.04
C ALA A 228 -12.74 -7.59 18.54
N GLY A 229 -12.01 -8.70 18.34
CA GLY A 229 -12.46 -10.04 18.73
C GLY A 229 -11.72 -10.64 19.92
N GLY A 230 -12.15 -10.32 21.16
CA GLY A 230 -11.93 -11.16 22.36
C GLY A 230 -10.53 -11.21 23.00
N GLU A 231 -10.47 -10.88 24.31
CA GLU A 231 -9.44 -11.35 25.26
C GLU A 231 -7.96 -10.91 25.07
N ILE A 232 -7.68 -9.63 24.87
CA ILE A 232 -6.36 -9.03 25.23
C ILE A 232 -6.47 -8.04 26.40
N LEU A 233 -7.69 -7.76 26.89
CA LEU A 233 -7.93 -6.96 28.10
C LEU A 233 -8.18 -7.79 29.37
N ALA A 234 -8.13 -9.12 29.28
CA ALA A 234 -8.10 -10.03 30.43
C ALA A 234 -6.68 -10.59 30.71
N GLY A 235 -5.65 -9.95 30.12
CA GLY A 235 -4.24 -10.22 30.38
C GLY A 235 -3.77 -9.61 31.69
N ARG A 236 -4.28 -10.16 32.79
CA ARG A 236 -3.68 -10.13 34.12
C ARG A 236 -2.20 -10.51 34.00
N GLY A 237 -1.30 -9.52 34.07
CA GLY A 237 0.11 -9.74 34.35
C GLY A 237 1.11 -9.14 33.36
N ARG A 238 1.45 -7.86 33.54
CA ARG A 238 2.79 -7.41 33.99
C ARG A 238 2.79 -5.88 34.15
N ARG A 239 2.78 -5.47 35.42
CA ARG A 239 3.15 -4.16 35.99
C ARG A 239 2.56 -2.92 35.29
N ALA A 240 1.49 -2.41 35.91
CA ALA A 240 1.13 -1.01 35.80
C ALA A 240 2.35 -0.13 36.16
N LEU A 241 2.81 0.66 35.20
CA LEU A 241 3.63 1.84 35.46
C LEU A 241 2.68 3.05 35.53
N PRO A 242 2.88 3.96 36.49
CA PRO A 242 1.97 5.09 36.68
C PRO A 242 2.08 6.07 35.51
N VAL A 243 0.93 6.39 34.91
CA VAL A 243 0.78 7.47 33.94
C VAL A 243 0.90 8.79 34.70
N ARG A 244 2.00 9.52 34.49
CA ARG A 244 2.04 10.97 34.74
C ARG A 244 1.32 11.63 33.56
N GLY A 245 0.22 12.32 33.85
CA GLY A 245 -0.47 13.16 32.88
C GLY A 245 0.45 14.29 32.41
N ALA A 246 0.51 14.47 31.11
CA ALA A 246 0.85 15.76 30.52
C ALA A 246 -0.45 16.28 29.94
N ASP A 247 -1.12 17.13 30.72
CA ASP A 247 -2.14 18.04 30.19
C ASP A 247 -1.44 18.96 29.20
N CYS A 248 -1.99 19.04 27.98
CA CYS A 248 -1.68 20.09 27.04
C CYS A 248 -2.78 21.15 27.18
N ASP A 249 -2.74 21.89 28.28
CA ASP A 249 -3.44 23.16 28.40
C ASP A 249 -2.43 24.29 28.16
N ASP A 250 -2.70 25.04 27.10
CA ASP A 250 -2.60 26.50 26.98
C ASP A 250 -1.48 27.19 27.79
N GLU A 251 -0.43 27.64 27.09
CA GLU A 251 0.18 28.93 27.42
C GLU A 251 0.46 29.74 26.14
N SER A 252 -0.08 30.95 26.21
CA SER A 252 -0.01 32.13 25.32
C SER A 252 1.37 32.53 24.86
#